data_AF-A0A814SNJ6-F1
#
_entry.id   AF-A0A814SNJ6-F1
#
_cell.length_a   1.000
_cell.length_b   1.000
_cell.length_c   1.000
_cell.angle_alpha   90.00
_cell.angle_beta   90.00
_cell.angle_gamma   90.00
#
_symmetry.space_group_name_H-M   'P 1'
#
loop_
_entity.id
_entity.type
_entity.pdbx_description
1 polymer ?
#
loop_
_entity_poly.entity_id
_entity_poly.type
_entity_poly.pdbx_seq_one_letter_code
_entity_poly.pdbx_strand_id
1 'polypeptide(L)'
;MIDQSLVSFPITITTNRETNENLQQLYETTNILLNADAQSERQTSIYSPPFHSSPTGYKMRARFYLNGDENARRTHISLFFILMRREYNAILRFPFNYKVIFCLYDQTPTEQHIIDSFRPDIKSNSFQRPRCEMNIASGIPKLCPLSTIQQEGNPYVRDDTIFIKIMVDFVDIPKTLLSICIKS
;
A
#
# COMPACT_ATOMS: atom_id res chain seq x y z
N MET A 1 -31.32 -7.60 24.97
CA MET A 1 -31.22 -6.41 24.12
C MET A 1 -29.85 -5.82 24.40
N ILE A 2 -28.86 -6.11 23.56
CA ILE A 2 -27.47 -5.68 23.76
C ILE A 2 -27.31 -4.35 23.03
N ASP A 3 -26.88 -3.34 23.79
CA ASP A 3 -26.56 -1.98 23.36
C ASP A 3 -25.52 -2.00 22.22
N GLN A 4 -25.90 -1.45 21.06
CA GLN A 4 -25.06 -1.30 19.85
C GLN A 4 -24.54 0.14 19.72
N SER A 5 -24.04 0.73 20.81
CA SER A 5 -23.37 2.02 20.73
C SER A 5 -22.01 1.89 20.03
N LEU A 6 -22.01 2.16 18.73
CA LEU A 6 -20.84 2.27 17.87
C LEU A 6 -19.97 3.46 18.30
N VAL A 7 -18.76 3.18 18.76
CA VAL A 7 -17.77 4.21 19.07
C VAL A 7 -16.93 4.52 17.81
N SER A 8 -16.65 5.81 17.59
CA SER A 8 -15.92 6.36 16.45
C SER A 8 -14.52 6.78 16.91
N PHE A 9 -13.46 6.39 16.19
CA PHE A 9 -12.07 6.65 16.58
C PHE A 9 -11.21 7.22 15.44
N PRO A 10 -10.16 8.00 15.75
CA PRO A 10 -9.25 8.55 14.76
C PRO A 10 -8.19 7.53 14.30
N ILE A 11 -8.02 7.40 12.99
CA ILE A 11 -6.92 6.66 12.35
C ILE A 11 -5.74 7.61 12.16
N THR A 12 -4.55 7.22 12.61
CA THR A 12 -3.32 7.99 12.39
C THR A 12 -2.39 7.24 11.44
N ILE A 13 -1.98 7.87 10.35
CA ILE A 13 -1.08 7.24 9.37
C ILE A 13 0.25 7.97 9.40
N THR A 14 1.34 7.24 9.59
CA THR A 14 2.69 7.80 9.70
C THR A 14 3.58 7.15 8.64
N THR A 15 3.93 7.87 7.59
CA THR A 15 4.80 7.33 6.53
C THR A 15 6.26 7.64 6.82
N ASN A 16 7.13 6.62 6.75
CA ASN A 16 8.58 6.81 6.80
C ASN A 16 9.18 6.44 5.43
N ARG A 17 9.94 7.35 4.84
CA ARG A 17 10.61 7.11 3.56
C ARG A 17 12.02 6.59 3.81
N GLU A 18 12.33 5.40 3.28
CA GLU A 18 13.66 4.79 3.35
C GLU A 18 14.14 4.42 1.94
N THR A 19 15.25 4.99 1.50
CA THR A 19 15.88 4.62 0.21
C THR A 19 17.06 3.68 0.46
N ASN A 20 17.15 2.56 -0.27
CA ASN A 20 18.30 1.65 -0.20
C ASN A 20 19.54 2.26 -0.89
N GLU A 21 20.72 2.07 -0.30
CA GLU A 21 22.04 2.49 -0.81
C GLU A 21 22.34 1.99 -2.24
N ASN A 22 21.74 0.87 -2.68
CA ASN A 22 22.04 0.24 -3.97
C ASN A 22 21.20 0.74 -5.17
N LEU A 23 20.27 1.70 -4.99
CA LEU A 23 19.46 2.33 -6.06
C LEU A 23 18.69 1.37 -7.00
N GLN A 24 18.52 0.09 -6.63
CA GLN A 24 17.83 -0.92 -7.46
C GLN A 24 16.42 -1.25 -6.98
N GLN A 25 16.11 -0.97 -5.71
CA GLN A 25 14.79 -1.16 -5.12
C GLN A 25 14.42 0.11 -4.35
N LEU A 26 13.24 0.64 -4.63
CA LEU A 26 12.64 1.70 -3.83
C LEU A 26 11.68 1.07 -2.84
N TYR A 27 11.91 1.43 -1.58
CA TYR A 27 11.07 1.03 -0.48
C TYR A 27 10.27 2.25 -0.02
N GLU A 28 8.95 2.13 -0.02
CA GLU A 28 8.10 3.03 0.74
C GLU A 28 7.59 2.23 1.95
N THR A 29 8.17 2.46 3.12
CA THR A 29 7.62 1.89 4.36
C THR A 29 6.48 2.81 4.82
N THR A 30 5.24 2.47 4.47
CA THR A 30 4.06 3.23 4.94
C THR A 30 3.57 2.62 6.26
N ASN A 31 4.02 3.15 7.39
CA ASN A 31 3.48 2.69 8.67
C ASN A 31 2.03 3.13 8.82
N ILE A 32 1.16 2.22 9.23
CA ILE A 32 -0.25 2.51 9.42
C ILE A 32 -0.56 2.23 10.89
N LEU A 33 -0.66 3.28 11.71
CA LEU A 33 -1.20 3.09 13.06
C LEU A 33 -2.70 2.84 12.92
N LEU A 34 -3.07 1.58 13.07
CA LEU A 34 -4.43 1.11 13.03
C LEU A 34 -4.93 0.94 14.45
N ASN A 35 -5.30 2.05 15.09
CA ASN A 35 -5.91 1.99 16.41
C ASN A 35 -7.09 1.01 16.36
N ALA A 36 -6.90 -0.19 16.88
CA ALA A 36 -7.78 -1.34 16.77
C ALA A 36 -8.86 -1.24 17.83
N ASP A 37 -9.77 -0.29 17.63
CA ASP A 37 -11.12 -0.43 18.13
C ASP A 37 -12.13 0.04 17.06
N ALA A 38 -12.97 -0.89 16.65
CA ALA A 38 -14.18 -0.77 15.82
C ALA A 38 -14.08 -0.12 14.42
N GLN A 39 -14.33 -0.94 13.41
CA GLN A 39 -14.70 -0.49 12.07
C GLN A 39 -16.12 0.06 12.08
N SER A 40 -16.30 1.31 11.64
CA SER A 40 -17.63 1.76 11.22
C SER A 40 -17.95 1.20 9.83
N GLU A 41 -19.21 0.85 9.57
CA GLU A 41 -19.68 0.54 8.21
C GLU A 41 -19.53 1.72 7.23
N ARG A 42 -19.25 2.93 7.74
CA ARG A 42 -19.17 4.17 6.95
C ARG A 42 -17.81 4.42 6.33
N GLN A 43 -16.71 4.03 6.98
CA GLN A 43 -15.37 4.24 6.44
C GLN A 43 -14.87 2.94 5.81
N THR A 44 -15.21 2.76 4.53
CA THR A 44 -14.93 1.52 3.79
C THR A 44 -13.45 1.32 3.46
N SER A 45 -12.65 2.38 3.47
CA SER A 45 -11.24 2.33 3.11
C SER A 45 -10.43 3.50 3.68
N ILE A 46 -9.12 3.30 3.79
CA ILE A 46 -8.13 4.27 4.29
C ILE A 46 -7.14 4.55 3.15
N TYR A 47 -6.70 5.79 2.99
CA TYR A 47 -5.64 6.14 2.03
C TYR A 47 -4.33 6.47 2.75
N SER A 48 -3.20 5.96 2.28
CA SER A 48 -1.88 6.43 2.75
C SER A 48 -1.68 7.91 2.41
N PRO A 49 -0.73 8.63 2.99
CA PRO A 49 -0.14 9.80 2.33
C PRO A 49 0.37 9.43 0.93
N PRO A 50 0.34 10.37 -0.05
CA PRO A 50 1.00 10.16 -1.33
C PRO A 50 2.50 9.99 -1.15
N PHE A 51 3.09 9.17 -2.01
CA PHE A 51 4.49 8.88 -1.99
C PHE A 51 5.13 8.88 -3.37
N HIS A 52 6.47 8.94 -3.41
CA HIS A 52 7.21 9.23 -4.63
C HIS A 52 8.40 8.31 -4.83
N SER A 53 8.57 7.83 -6.06
CA SER A 53 9.77 7.06 -6.40
C SER A 53 11.04 7.94 -6.31
N SER A 54 10.94 9.20 -6.71
CA SER A 54 11.98 10.24 -6.58
C SER A 54 11.37 11.65 -6.63
N PRO A 55 12.13 12.73 -6.37
CA PRO A 55 11.67 14.11 -6.54
C PRO A 55 11.11 14.41 -7.92
N THR A 56 11.52 13.71 -8.99
CA THR A 56 10.99 13.84 -10.35
C THR A 56 10.28 12.57 -10.86
N GLY A 57 10.09 11.58 -9.99
CA GLY A 57 9.58 10.26 -10.28
C GLY A 57 8.06 10.13 -10.23
N TYR A 58 7.58 8.88 -10.20
CA TYR A 58 6.15 8.57 -10.10
C TYR A 58 5.59 9.02 -8.75
N LYS A 59 4.38 9.59 -8.76
CA LYS A 59 3.57 9.83 -7.55
C LYS A 59 2.57 8.70 -7.41
N MET A 60 2.50 8.12 -6.22
CA MET A 60 1.78 6.90 -5.92
C MET A 60 1.05 7.07 -4.58
N ARG A 61 0.09 6.21 -4.33
CA ARG A 61 -0.67 6.17 -3.07
C ARG A 61 -1.19 4.76 -2.87
N ALA A 62 -1.51 4.41 -1.63
CA ALA A 62 -2.16 3.14 -1.33
C ALA A 62 -3.55 3.36 -0.74
N ARG A 63 -4.41 2.36 -0.94
CA ARG A 63 -5.76 2.28 -0.39
C ARG A 63 -5.92 0.95 0.32
N PHE A 64 -6.31 1.03 1.59
CA PHE A 64 -6.40 -0.09 2.53
C PHE A 64 -7.87 -0.35 2.83
N TYR A 65 -8.28 -1.60 2.76
CA TYR A 65 -9.59 -2.06 3.23
C TYR A 65 -9.35 -3.08 4.31
N LEU A 66 -9.44 -2.64 5.56
CA LEU A 66 -9.27 -3.51 6.72
C LEU A 66 -10.36 -4.58 6.79
N ASN A 67 -11.49 -4.32 6.16
CA ASN A 67 -12.62 -5.22 6.05
C ASN A 67 -12.75 -5.90 4.70
N GLY A 68 -11.74 -5.75 3.85
CA GLY A 68 -11.75 -6.25 2.49
C GLY A 68 -12.66 -5.45 1.55
N ASP A 69 -12.40 -5.63 0.27
CA ASP A 69 -13.13 -4.99 -0.83
C ASP A 69 -13.87 -6.04 -1.67
N GLU A 70 -15.02 -5.66 -2.24
CA GLU A 70 -15.83 -6.50 -3.13
C GLU A 70 -16.00 -7.97 -2.66
N ASN A 71 -15.41 -8.92 -3.39
CA ASN A 71 -15.50 -10.37 -3.14
C ASN A 71 -14.64 -10.86 -1.96
N ALA A 72 -13.84 -9.97 -1.36
CA ALA A 72 -13.03 -10.22 -0.17
C ALA A 72 -13.63 -9.56 1.09
N ARG A 73 -14.76 -8.84 0.95
CA ARG A 73 -15.42 -8.15 2.05
C ARG A 73 -15.73 -9.11 3.21
N ARG A 74 -15.43 -8.67 4.43
CA ARG A 74 -15.57 -9.39 5.71
C ARG A 74 -14.80 -10.71 5.80
N THR A 75 -13.87 -10.97 4.88
CA THR A 75 -13.07 -12.21 4.90
C THR A 75 -11.57 -11.96 4.90
N HIS A 76 -11.10 -10.88 4.28
CA HIS A 76 -9.68 -10.56 4.18
C HIS A 76 -9.44 -9.06 4.37
N ILE A 77 -8.20 -8.68 4.67
CA ILE A 77 -7.66 -7.35 4.42
C ILE A 77 -7.29 -7.26 2.94
N SER A 78 -7.69 -6.15 2.29
CA SER A 78 -7.33 -5.86 0.89
C SER A 78 -6.43 -4.63 0.80
N LEU A 79 -5.40 -4.71 -0.04
CA LEU A 79 -4.47 -3.61 -0.32
C LEU A 79 -4.46 -3.26 -1.80
N PHE A 80 -4.54 -1.97 -2.10
CA PHE A 80 -4.50 -1.48 -3.47
C PHE A 80 -3.48 -0.37 -3.64
N PHE A 81 -2.80 -0.41 -4.79
CA PHE A 81 -1.88 0.60 -5.27
C PHE A 81 -2.60 1.53 -6.24
N ILE A 82 -2.29 2.83 -6.14
CA ILE A 82 -2.87 3.89 -6.96
C ILE A 82 -1.73 4.70 -7.57
N LEU A 83 -1.74 4.79 -8.89
CA LEU A 83 -0.90 5.72 -9.63
C LEU A 83 -1.57 7.10 -9.70
N MET A 84 -0.84 8.14 -9.33
CA MET A 84 -1.37 9.51 -9.25
C MET A 84 -0.80 10.42 -10.34
N ARG A 85 -1.55 11.47 -10.69
CA ARG A 85 -1.07 12.52 -11.59
C ARG A 85 0.05 13.32 -10.95
N ARG A 86 1.02 13.70 -11.78
CA ARG A 86 2.18 14.51 -11.41
C ARG A 86 2.61 15.40 -12.57
N GLU A 87 3.27 16.52 -12.24
CA GLU A 87 3.82 17.47 -13.22
C GLU A 87 4.89 16.83 -14.12
N TYR A 88 5.71 15.92 -13.56
CA TYR A 88 6.77 15.22 -14.28
C TYR A 88 6.28 14.02 -15.12
N ASN A 89 4.98 13.76 -15.23
CA ASN A 89 4.46 12.62 -16.00
C ASN A 89 4.88 12.65 -17.49
N ALA A 90 5.34 13.78 -18.02
CA ALA A 90 5.84 13.88 -19.39
C ALA A 90 7.21 13.20 -19.61
N ILE A 91 8.03 13.07 -18.57
CA ILE A 91 9.38 12.48 -18.64
C ILE A 91 9.44 11.05 -18.11
N LEU A 92 8.32 10.54 -17.60
CA LEU A 92 8.19 9.19 -17.05
C LEU A 92 7.71 8.20 -18.12
N ARG A 93 8.12 6.93 -17.98
CA ARG A 93 7.67 5.86 -18.87
C ARG A 93 6.25 5.45 -18.54
N PHE A 94 5.42 5.26 -19.57
CA PHE A 94 4.08 4.69 -19.43
C PHE A 94 3.84 3.66 -20.53
N PRO A 95 3.00 2.63 -20.29
CA PRO A 95 2.30 2.35 -19.02
C PRO A 95 3.26 1.96 -17.88
N PHE A 96 2.85 2.21 -16.64
CA PHE A 96 3.60 1.81 -15.45
C PHE A 96 3.68 0.28 -15.42
N ASN A 97 4.90 -0.27 -15.48
CA ASN A 97 5.13 -1.71 -15.60
C ASN A 97 6.21 -2.21 -14.63
N TYR A 98 6.17 -1.70 -13.40
CA TYR A 98 7.10 -2.07 -12.34
C TYR A 98 6.39 -2.97 -11.34
N LYS A 99 7.06 -4.03 -10.88
CA LYS A 99 6.46 -4.98 -9.93
C LYS A 99 6.21 -4.24 -8.62
N VAL A 100 4.99 -4.36 -8.09
CA VAL A 100 4.58 -3.79 -6.81
C VAL A 100 4.49 -4.91 -5.80
N ILE A 101 5.09 -4.71 -4.62
CA ILE A 101 5.16 -5.70 -3.55
C ILE A 101 4.55 -5.08 -2.30
N PHE A 102 3.64 -5.79 -1.65
CA PHE A 102 3.11 -5.47 -0.34
C PHE A 102 3.72 -6.41 0.69
N CYS A 103 4.08 -5.86 1.84
CA CYS A 103 4.59 -6.60 2.99
C CYS A 103 3.80 -6.15 4.23
N LEU A 104 3.08 -7.08 4.85
CA LEU A 104 2.45 -6.91 6.15
C LEU A 104 3.40 -7.51 7.19
N TYR A 105 3.90 -6.68 8.09
CA TYR A 105 4.93 -7.08 9.05
C TYR A 105 4.36 -7.94 10.19
N ASP A 106 5.02 -9.07 10.37
CA ASP A 106 5.09 -9.76 11.67
C ASP A 106 5.94 -8.89 12.62
N GLN A 107 5.35 -8.51 13.75
CA GLN A 107 5.94 -7.65 14.79
C GLN A 107 6.56 -8.46 15.94
N THR A 108 6.87 -9.73 15.71
CA THR A 108 7.56 -10.61 16.65
C THR A 108 8.96 -10.95 16.15
N PRO A 109 9.83 -11.53 17.01
CA PRO A 109 11.18 -11.93 16.60
C PRO A 109 11.24 -13.02 15.52
N THR A 110 10.11 -13.64 15.15
CA THR A 110 10.09 -14.65 14.07
C THR A 110 10.11 -14.05 12.67
N GLU A 111 9.76 -12.77 12.52
CA GLU A 111 9.79 -12.02 11.26
C GLU A 111 9.08 -12.73 10.08
N GLN A 112 8.02 -13.49 10.34
CA GLN A 112 7.22 -14.19 9.33
C GLN A 112 6.22 -13.24 8.66
N HIS A 113 6.74 -12.29 7.91
CA HIS A 113 5.92 -11.29 7.22
C HIS A 113 5.02 -11.92 6.15
N ILE A 114 3.82 -11.38 5.98
CA ILE A 114 2.93 -11.73 4.86
C ILE A 114 3.32 -10.85 3.67
N ILE A 115 3.86 -11.47 2.63
CA ILE A 115 4.33 -10.78 1.43
C ILE A 115 3.56 -11.28 0.22
N ASP A 116 3.02 -10.36 -0.56
CA ASP A 116 2.41 -10.67 -1.85
C ASP A 116 2.70 -9.54 -2.85
N SER A 117 2.66 -9.84 -4.14
CA SER A 117 3.08 -8.92 -5.18
C SER A 117 2.30 -9.12 -6.48
N PHE A 118 2.24 -8.07 -7.28
CA PHE A 118 1.67 -8.16 -8.62
C PHE A 118 2.55 -7.42 -9.63
N ARG A 119 2.50 -7.87 -10.89
CA ARG A 119 2.99 -7.09 -12.03
C ARG A 119 1.81 -6.37 -12.69
N PRO A 120 1.89 -5.05 -12.89
CA PRO A 120 0.85 -4.27 -13.57
C PRO A 120 0.43 -4.87 -14.92
N ASP A 121 -0.87 -4.97 -15.17
CA ASP A 121 -1.38 -5.23 -16.51
C ASP A 121 -1.30 -3.94 -17.34
N ILE A 122 -0.39 -3.92 -18.32
CA ILE A 122 -0.15 -2.76 -19.19
C ILE A 122 -1.36 -2.38 -20.07
N LYS A 123 -2.39 -3.24 -20.18
CA LYS A 123 -3.64 -2.93 -20.87
C LYS A 123 -4.66 -2.25 -19.96
N SER A 124 -4.49 -2.36 -18.64
CA SER A 124 -5.41 -1.76 -17.66
C SER A 124 -5.25 -0.25 -17.60
N ASN A 125 -6.39 0.44 -17.43
CA ASN A 125 -6.45 1.88 -17.18
C ASN A 125 -5.78 2.29 -15.86
N SER A 126 -5.63 1.37 -14.90
CA SER A 126 -4.96 1.62 -13.62
C SER A 126 -3.51 2.07 -13.77
N PHE A 127 -2.84 1.65 -14.84
CA PHE A 127 -1.40 1.85 -15.04
C PHE A 127 -1.05 2.70 -16.26
N GLN A 128 -2.05 3.22 -16.97
CA GLN A 128 -1.83 4.22 -18.02
C GLN A 128 -1.37 5.55 -17.41
N ARG A 129 -0.83 6.44 -18.25
CA ARG A 129 -0.51 7.81 -17.84
C ARG A 129 -1.73 8.49 -17.22
N PRO A 130 -1.67 8.91 -15.94
CA PRO A 130 -2.81 9.50 -15.28
C PRO A 130 -3.32 10.76 -15.97
N ARG A 131 -4.62 10.77 -16.26
CA ARG A 131 -5.34 11.94 -16.83
C ARG A 131 -6.03 12.74 -15.74
N CYS A 132 -6.52 12.07 -14.70
CA CYS A 132 -7.10 12.64 -13.48
C CYS A 132 -6.12 12.53 -12.30
N GLU A 133 -6.47 13.11 -11.15
CA GLU A 133 -5.65 13.06 -9.93
C GLU A 133 -5.19 11.64 -9.54
N MET A 134 -6.08 10.66 -9.66
CA MET A 134 -5.84 9.26 -9.33
C MET A 134 -6.35 8.36 -10.45
N ASN A 135 -5.58 7.34 -10.80
CA ASN A 135 -6.07 6.22 -11.59
C ASN A 135 -6.94 5.29 -10.72
N ILE A 136 -7.61 4.33 -11.38
CA ILE A 136 -8.33 3.25 -10.72
C ILE A 136 -7.33 2.40 -9.93
N ALA A 137 -7.65 2.13 -8.66
CA ALA A 137 -6.81 1.34 -7.78
C ALA A 137 -6.68 -0.12 -8.28
N SER A 138 -5.52 -0.73 -8.10
CA SER A 138 -5.26 -2.14 -8.44
C SER A 138 -4.30 -2.74 -7.44
N GLY A 139 -4.50 -4.00 -7.06
CA GLY A 139 -3.74 -4.64 -5.99
C GLY A 139 -4.25 -6.02 -5.64
N ILE A 140 -4.25 -6.33 -4.34
CA ILE A 140 -4.43 -7.68 -3.80
C ILE A 140 -5.66 -7.69 -2.90
N PRO A 141 -6.83 -8.15 -3.41
CA PRO A 141 -8.07 -8.20 -2.64
C PRO A 141 -7.98 -9.13 -1.43
N LYS A 142 -7.19 -10.20 -1.50
CA LYS A 142 -7.10 -11.24 -0.46
C LYS A 142 -5.69 -11.36 0.11
N LEU A 143 -5.14 -10.26 0.62
CA LEU A 143 -3.76 -10.25 1.13
C LEU A 143 -3.61 -11.06 2.41
N CYS A 144 -4.48 -10.81 3.40
CA CYS A 144 -4.41 -11.44 4.71
C CYS A 144 -5.82 -11.84 5.15
N PRO A 145 -6.09 -13.10 5.50
CA PRO A 145 -7.37 -13.50 6.07
C PRO A 145 -7.66 -12.72 7.36
N LEU A 146 -8.89 -12.25 7.52
CA LEU A 146 -9.31 -11.55 8.74
C LEU A 146 -9.19 -12.45 9.97
N SER A 147 -9.42 -13.75 9.81
CA SER A 147 -9.24 -14.74 10.88
C SER A 147 -7.82 -14.75 11.44
N THR A 148 -6.80 -14.44 10.64
CA THR A 148 -5.41 -14.34 11.10
C THR A 148 -5.20 -13.16 12.04
N ILE A 149 -5.84 -12.02 11.75
CA ILE A 149 -5.71 -10.79 12.55
C ILE A 149 -6.64 -10.81 13.78
N GLN A 150 -7.75 -11.53 13.70
CA GLN A 150 -8.71 -11.67 14.79
C GLN A 150 -8.29 -12.69 15.85
N GLN A 151 -7.28 -13.53 15.55
CA GLN A 151 -6.71 -14.44 16.53
C GLN A 151 -6.03 -13.67 17.67
N GLU A 152 -6.33 -14.09 18.90
CA GLU A 152 -5.66 -13.56 20.08
C GLU A 152 -4.16 -13.84 19.99
N GLY A 153 -3.34 -12.82 20.29
CA GLY A 153 -1.88 -12.92 20.20
C GLY A 153 -1.30 -12.92 18.78
N ASN A 154 -2.11 -12.69 17.73
CA ASN A 154 -1.62 -12.65 16.34
C ASN A 154 -0.36 -11.78 16.18
N PRO A 155 0.62 -12.16 15.36
CA PRO A 155 1.90 -11.44 15.28
C PRO A 155 1.83 -10.07 14.58
N TYR A 156 0.73 -9.77 13.89
CA TYR A 156 0.66 -8.64 12.95
C TYR A 156 0.08 -7.36 13.55
N VAL A 157 -0.59 -7.44 14.71
CA VAL A 157 -1.14 -6.30 15.45
C VAL A 157 -0.47 -6.21 16.82
N ARG A 158 0.18 -5.09 17.11
CA ARG A 158 0.73 -4.75 18.44
C ARG A 158 0.40 -3.30 18.73
N ASP A 159 0.07 -2.99 19.98
CA ASP A 159 -0.30 -1.65 20.43
C ASP A 159 -1.25 -0.97 19.43
N ASP A 160 -2.27 -1.73 19.00
CA ASP A 160 -3.28 -1.24 18.07
C ASP A 160 -2.65 -0.61 16.81
N THR A 161 -1.68 -1.32 16.22
CA THR A 161 -0.91 -0.84 15.07
C THR A 161 -0.56 -1.97 14.11
N ILE A 162 -0.61 -1.69 12.80
CA ILE A 162 -0.18 -2.62 11.73
C ILE A 162 0.84 -1.95 10.83
N PHE A 163 2.01 -2.57 10.67
CA PHE A 163 3.02 -2.06 9.75
C PHE A 163 2.85 -2.67 8.35
N ILE A 164 2.79 -1.81 7.34
CA ILE A 164 2.72 -2.20 5.94
C ILE A 164 3.84 -1.54 5.16
N LYS A 165 4.53 -2.29 4.32
CA LYS A 165 5.52 -1.75 3.40
C LYS A 165 5.14 -2.03 1.97
N ILE A 166 5.32 -1.02 1.15
CA ILE A 166 5.00 -1.03 -0.27
C ILE A 166 6.31 -0.80 -0.99
N MET A 167 6.67 -1.72 -1.86
CA MET A 167 7.93 -1.67 -2.58
C MET A 167 7.62 -1.67 -4.07
N VAL A 168 8.36 -0.86 -4.80
CA VAL A 168 8.29 -0.83 -6.26
C VAL A 168 9.65 -1.24 -6.79
N ASP A 169 9.65 -2.35 -7.52
CA ASP A 169 10.84 -2.93 -8.10
C ASP A 169 11.09 -2.35 -9.49
N PHE A 170 12.17 -1.56 -9.58
CA PHE A 170 12.60 -0.85 -10.77
C PHE A 170 13.78 -1.54 -11.47
N VAL A 171 14.09 -2.81 -11.14
CA VAL A 171 15.23 -3.57 -11.69
C VAL A 171 15.24 -3.60 -13.23
N ASP A 172 14.07 -3.51 -13.87
CA ASP A 172 13.93 -3.50 -15.34
C ASP A 172 14.28 -2.12 -15.99
N ILE A 173 14.73 -1.11 -15.23
CA ILE A 173 15.14 0.20 -15.75
C ILE A 173 16.65 0.26 -16.03
N PRO A 174 17.09 0.77 -17.20
CA PRO A 174 18.51 1.06 -17.45
C PRO A 174 19.09 1.99 -16.38
N LYS A 175 20.31 1.70 -15.88
CA LYS A 175 20.94 2.46 -14.78
C LYS A 175 20.99 3.98 -15.00
N THR A 176 21.10 4.42 -16.26
CA THR A 176 21.06 5.84 -16.64
C THR A 176 19.75 6.52 -16.26
N LEU A 177 18.62 5.81 -16.34
CA LEU A 177 17.28 6.31 -16.05
C LEU A 177 16.83 6.05 -14.60
N LEU A 178 17.47 5.13 -13.89
CA LEU A 178 17.26 4.95 -12.44
C LEU A 178 17.46 6.27 -11.70
N SER A 179 18.41 7.10 -12.16
CA SER A 179 18.66 8.41 -11.57
C SER A 179 17.44 9.34 -11.58
N ILE A 180 16.59 9.25 -12.61
CA ILE A 180 15.36 10.05 -12.74
C ILE A 180 14.25 9.44 -11.88
N CYS A 181 14.20 8.11 -11.78
CA CYS A 181 13.14 7.40 -11.09
C CYS A 181 13.38 7.24 -9.58
N ILE A 182 14.63 7.33 -9.10
CA ILE A 182 15.05 6.85 -7.76
C ILE A 182 15.93 7.80 -6.94
N LYS A 183 16.58 8.82 -7.53
CA LYS A 183 17.47 9.70 -6.73
C LYS A 183 16.70 10.46 -5.65
N SER A 184 17.21 10.47 -4.42
CA SER A 184 16.70 11.23 -3.27
C SER A 184 17.15 12.69 -3.29
#